data_AF-A0A2P7STE2-F1
#
_entry.id   AF-A0A2P7STE2-F1
#
_cell.length_a   1.000
_cell.length_b   1.000
_cell.length_c   1.000
_cell.angle_alpha   90.00
_cell.angle_beta   90.00
_cell.angle_gamma   90.00
#
_symmetry.space_group_name_H-M   'P 1'
#
loop_
_entity.id
_entity.type
_entity.pdbx_description
1 polymer ?
#
loop_
_entity_poly.entity_id
_entity_poly.type
_entity_poly.pdbx_seq_one_letter_code
_entity_poly.pdbx_strand_id
1 'polypeptide(L)'
;MAASQPAPLKIVGAGEEVDTGRWRVAATGAGFKPADAKAAGYLDRQNLLFVRLRFTNLSAASSNAYVSVASLDLPADGLEAPTYLLARDGAMVFDLHPDMPEDVVAAWKWPEGRAVPQTLRVTFAGQLYKRRDNLYGAPGWFPADPAAAVDLPVKTVAAQ
;
A
#
# COMPACT_ATOMS: atom_id res chain seq x y z
N MET A 1 -29.56 -19.54 14.73
CA MET A 1 -28.71 -19.14 13.60
C MET A 1 -27.55 -18.34 14.19
N ALA A 2 -26.37 -18.92 14.31
CA ALA A 2 -25.20 -18.20 14.82
C ALA A 2 -24.65 -17.31 13.71
N ALA A 3 -24.58 -16.01 13.94
CA ALA A 3 -23.87 -15.10 13.06
C ALA A 3 -22.39 -15.52 13.07
N SER A 4 -21.85 -15.87 11.91
CA SER A 4 -20.43 -16.16 11.75
C SER A 4 -19.65 -14.91 12.17
N GLN A 5 -18.96 -14.97 13.31
CA GLN A 5 -18.01 -13.92 13.69
C GLN A 5 -16.95 -13.85 12.59
N PRO A 6 -16.65 -12.67 12.02
CA PRO A 6 -15.58 -12.55 11.05
C PRO A 6 -14.29 -13.04 11.70
N ALA A 7 -13.53 -13.86 10.97
CA ALA A 7 -12.24 -14.35 11.45
C ALA A 7 -11.36 -13.15 11.83
N PRO A 8 -10.59 -13.22 12.93
CA PRO A 8 -9.71 -12.13 13.31
C PRO A 8 -8.71 -11.86 12.18
N LEU A 9 -8.53 -10.58 11.85
CA LEU A 9 -7.60 -10.15 10.80
C LEU A 9 -6.19 -10.69 11.08
N LYS A 10 -5.61 -11.40 10.11
CA LYS A 10 -4.25 -11.94 10.21
C LYS A 10 -3.25 -10.78 10.37
N ILE A 11 -2.38 -10.86 11.38
CA ILE A 11 -1.24 -9.94 11.52
C ILE A 11 0.01 -10.64 11.00
N VAL A 12 0.73 -10.01 10.08
CA VAL A 12 1.91 -10.56 9.43
C VAL A 12 3.17 -9.78 9.79
N GLY A 13 4.33 -10.43 9.64
CA GLY A 13 5.62 -9.76 9.83
C GLY A 13 5.97 -8.81 8.67
N ALA A 14 6.87 -7.87 8.93
CA ALA A 14 7.46 -7.07 7.85
C ALA A 14 8.19 -7.98 6.85
N GLY A 15 7.91 -7.79 5.56
CA GLY A 15 8.45 -8.59 4.46
C GLY A 15 7.74 -9.92 4.22
N GLU A 16 6.77 -10.31 5.06
CA GLU A 16 5.95 -11.50 4.82
C GLU A 16 4.99 -11.25 3.66
N GLU A 17 4.94 -12.19 2.72
CA GLU A 17 4.05 -12.11 1.56
C GLU A 17 2.61 -12.49 1.94
N VAL A 18 1.68 -11.67 1.48
CA VAL A 18 0.24 -11.83 1.65
C VAL A 18 -0.40 -11.96 0.28
N ASP A 19 -1.14 -13.03 0.09
CA ASP A 19 -2.04 -13.19 -1.06
C ASP A 19 -3.33 -12.40 -0.79
N THR A 20 -3.62 -11.43 -1.64
CA THR A 20 -4.84 -10.61 -1.61
C THR A 20 -5.79 -10.96 -2.75
N GLY A 21 -5.60 -12.11 -3.39
CA GLY A 21 -6.31 -12.59 -4.57
C GLY A 21 -5.69 -12.06 -5.86
N ARG A 22 -5.85 -10.76 -6.14
CA ARG A 22 -5.29 -10.17 -7.37
C ARG A 22 -3.78 -9.91 -7.25
N TRP A 23 -3.30 -9.70 -6.03
CA TRP A 23 -1.92 -9.31 -5.78
C TRP A 23 -1.29 -10.24 -4.77
N ARG A 24 0.02 -10.44 -4.92
CA ARG A 24 0.87 -10.78 -3.78
C ARG A 24 1.53 -9.50 -3.30
N VAL A 25 1.42 -9.20 -2.02
CA VAL A 25 1.98 -7.98 -1.43
C VAL A 25 2.76 -8.27 -0.16
N ALA A 26 3.87 -7.55 0.04
CA ALA A 26 4.59 -7.54 1.31
C ALA A 26 5.01 -6.11 1.66
N ALA A 27 4.81 -5.66 2.91
CA ALA A 27 5.39 -4.41 3.36
C ALA A 27 6.76 -4.65 3.99
N THR A 28 7.80 -4.10 3.39
CA THR A 28 9.19 -4.34 3.80
C THR A 28 9.71 -3.31 4.80
N GLY A 29 9.01 -2.19 4.96
CA GLY A 29 9.33 -1.20 5.98
C GLY A 29 8.54 0.11 5.84
N ALA A 30 8.60 0.94 6.87
CA ALA A 30 8.05 2.28 6.86
C ALA A 30 9.12 3.30 7.27
N GLY A 31 8.93 4.54 6.86
CA GLY A 31 9.82 5.62 7.28
C GLY A 31 9.22 7.00 7.11
N PHE A 32 9.91 7.95 7.71
CA PHE A 32 9.58 9.37 7.62
C PHE A 32 10.77 10.13 7.08
N LYS A 33 10.56 10.94 6.05
CA LYS A 33 11.56 11.82 5.47
C LYS A 33 11.10 13.27 5.73
N PRO A 34 11.86 14.07 6.48
CA PRO A 34 11.53 15.49 6.63
C PRO A 34 11.76 16.23 5.31
N ALA A 35 11.04 17.33 5.12
CA ALA A 35 11.22 18.21 3.98
C ALA A 35 12.65 18.75 3.92
N ASP A 36 13.24 18.75 2.73
CA ASP A 36 14.45 19.51 2.42
C ASP A 36 14.11 20.67 1.49
N ALA A 37 14.18 21.89 2.03
CA ALA A 37 13.93 23.12 1.28
C ALA A 37 14.92 23.33 0.12
N LYS A 38 16.12 22.73 0.17
CA LYS A 38 17.15 22.86 -0.86
C LYS A 38 17.04 21.80 -1.96
N ALA A 39 16.22 20.76 -1.76
CA ALA A 39 16.10 19.69 -2.73
C ALA A 39 15.55 20.18 -4.07
N ALA A 40 15.98 19.54 -5.16
CA ALA A 40 15.49 19.86 -6.50
C ALA A 40 14.08 19.29 -6.74
N GLY A 41 13.78 18.11 -6.21
CA GLY A 41 12.53 17.39 -6.42
C GLY A 41 11.36 17.94 -5.60
N TYR A 42 10.17 18.00 -6.21
CA TYR A 42 8.95 18.50 -5.55
C TYR A 42 8.60 17.69 -4.29
N LEU A 43 8.67 16.35 -4.36
CA LEU A 43 8.36 15.47 -3.23
C LEU A 43 9.41 15.57 -2.11
N ASP A 44 10.68 15.85 -2.45
CA ASP A 44 11.75 16.00 -1.47
C ASP A 44 11.62 17.27 -0.62
N ARG A 45 10.93 18.28 -1.15
CA ARG A 45 10.57 19.51 -0.41
C ARG A 45 9.37 19.34 0.53
N GLN A 46 8.83 18.13 0.65
CA GLN A 46 7.69 17.83 1.51
C GLN A 46 8.10 16.89 2.63
N ASN A 47 7.43 16.98 3.78
CA ASN A 47 7.48 15.92 4.78
C ASN A 47 6.76 14.71 4.19
N LEU A 48 7.43 13.56 4.12
CA LEU A 48 6.87 12.33 3.57
C LEU A 48 6.84 11.24 4.62
N LEU A 49 5.67 10.68 4.86
CA LEU A 49 5.53 9.36 5.45
C LEU A 49 5.48 8.35 4.30
N PHE A 50 6.28 7.29 4.35
CA PHE A 50 6.30 6.31 3.28
C PHE A 50 6.30 4.87 3.78
N VAL A 51 5.75 3.98 2.96
CA VAL A 51 5.77 2.53 3.13
C VAL A 51 6.43 1.92 1.91
N ARG A 52 7.42 1.05 2.13
CA ARG A 52 8.02 0.22 1.10
C ARG A 52 7.20 -1.06 0.96
N LEU A 53 6.77 -1.33 -0.26
CA LEU A 53 5.91 -2.45 -0.61
C LEU A 53 6.58 -3.23 -1.73
N ARG A 54 6.42 -4.55 -1.72
CA ARG A 54 6.66 -5.40 -2.87
C ARG A 54 5.32 -5.86 -3.39
N PHE A 55 5.07 -5.67 -4.68
CA PHE A 55 3.87 -6.17 -5.34
C PHE A 55 4.21 -7.19 -6.41
N THR A 56 3.34 -8.17 -6.59
CA THR A 56 3.29 -9.01 -7.78
C THR A 56 1.84 -9.07 -8.25
N ASN A 57 1.59 -8.70 -9.50
CA ASN A 57 0.26 -8.79 -10.10
C ASN A 57 0.00 -10.26 -10.51
N LEU A 58 -0.94 -10.93 -9.85
CA LEU A 58 -1.31 -12.32 -10.13
C LEU A 58 -2.43 -12.44 -11.19
N SER A 59 -2.83 -11.32 -11.79
CA SER A 59 -3.82 -11.30 -12.87
C SER A 59 -3.17 -11.34 -14.26
N ALA A 60 -3.93 -11.78 -15.25
CA ALA A 60 -3.44 -11.94 -16.63
C ALA A 60 -3.20 -10.62 -17.40
N ALA A 61 -3.41 -9.45 -16.78
CA ALA A 61 -3.27 -8.16 -17.45
C ALA A 61 -2.65 -7.11 -16.52
N SER A 62 -1.92 -6.17 -17.12
CA SER A 62 -1.37 -4.99 -16.43
C SER A 62 -2.48 -4.23 -15.70
N SER A 63 -2.15 -3.66 -14.54
CA SER A 63 -3.14 -2.90 -13.78
C SER A 63 -2.55 -1.86 -12.85
N ASN A 64 -3.28 -0.75 -12.74
CA ASN A 64 -3.10 0.30 -11.75
C ASN A 64 -3.91 0.10 -10.45
N ALA A 65 -4.68 -0.98 -10.32
CA ALA A 65 -5.58 -1.17 -9.18
C ALA A 65 -4.84 -1.44 -7.84
N TYR A 66 -3.51 -1.57 -7.88
CA TYR A 66 -2.66 -1.71 -6.71
C TYR A 66 -2.82 -0.55 -5.72
N VAL A 67 -3.24 0.64 -6.20
CA VAL A 67 -3.45 1.85 -5.37
C VAL A 67 -4.44 1.63 -4.22
N SER A 68 -5.34 0.66 -4.36
CA SER A 68 -6.37 0.32 -3.38
C SER A 68 -5.97 -0.81 -2.42
N VAL A 69 -4.79 -1.42 -2.62
CA VAL A 69 -4.41 -2.64 -1.89
C VAL A 69 -3.88 -2.32 -0.50
N ALA A 70 -3.10 -1.26 -0.34
CA ALA A 70 -2.53 -0.88 0.95
C ALA A 70 -3.17 0.41 1.47
N SER A 71 -3.69 0.37 2.69
CA SER A 71 -4.21 1.54 3.40
C SER A 71 -3.53 1.71 4.76
N LEU A 72 -3.36 2.97 5.19
CA LEU A 72 -2.88 3.29 6.53
C LEU A 72 -4.07 3.27 7.49
N ASP A 73 -3.93 2.60 8.61
CA ASP A 73 -4.90 2.67 9.72
C ASP A 73 -4.58 3.91 10.58
N LEU A 74 -4.83 5.08 9.99
CA LEU A 74 -4.68 6.39 10.61
C LEU A 74 -5.94 7.21 10.36
N PRO A 75 -6.28 8.19 11.23
CA PRO A 75 -7.34 9.14 10.93
C PRO A 75 -7.06 9.82 9.60
N ALA A 76 -7.93 9.56 8.62
CA ALA A 76 -7.80 10.00 7.24
C ALA A 76 -7.85 11.53 7.07
N ASP A 77 -8.23 12.25 8.13
CA ASP A 77 -8.36 13.70 8.13
C ASP A 77 -7.07 14.36 7.64
N GLY A 78 -7.17 14.95 6.45
CA GLY A 78 -6.13 15.76 5.82
C GLY A 78 -4.98 15.00 5.15
N LEU A 79 -5.02 13.66 5.03
CA LEU A 79 -4.02 12.92 4.26
C LEU A 79 -4.47 12.76 2.80
N GLU A 80 -3.69 13.34 1.89
CA GLU A 80 -3.85 13.12 0.45
C GLU A 80 -3.54 11.67 0.07
N ALA A 81 -4.03 11.22 -1.08
CA ALA A 81 -3.69 9.92 -1.63
C ALA A 81 -2.16 9.78 -1.81
N PRO A 82 -1.58 8.59 -1.58
CA PRO A 82 -0.14 8.41 -1.73
C PRO A 82 0.28 8.49 -3.19
N THR A 83 1.45 9.06 -3.40
CA THR A 83 2.18 8.89 -4.66
C THR A 83 2.93 7.57 -4.60
N TYR A 84 2.76 6.73 -5.63
CA TYR A 84 3.52 5.47 -5.76
C TYR A 84 4.72 5.67 -6.69
N LEU A 85 5.91 5.34 -6.18
CA LEU A 85 7.17 5.44 -6.90
C LEU A 85 7.83 4.06 -6.99
N LEU A 86 8.49 3.75 -8.09
CA LEU A 86 9.34 2.57 -8.20
C LEU A 86 10.58 2.74 -7.33
N ALA A 87 10.94 1.74 -6.55
CA ALA A 87 12.11 1.80 -5.67
C ALA A 87 13.43 1.86 -6.45
N ARG A 88 13.46 1.36 -7.70
CA ARG A 88 14.67 1.25 -8.52
C ARG A 88 15.18 2.59 -9.05
N ASP A 89 14.27 3.48 -9.45
CA ASP A 89 14.59 4.70 -10.20
C ASP A 89 13.77 5.92 -9.75
N GLY A 90 12.83 5.75 -8.81
CA GLY A 90 11.97 6.82 -8.32
C GLY A 90 10.91 7.28 -9.32
N ALA A 91 10.71 6.57 -10.44
CA ALA A 91 9.68 6.90 -11.41
C ALA A 91 8.28 6.63 -10.84
N MET A 92 7.28 7.41 -11.25
CA MET A 92 5.90 7.16 -10.86
C MET A 92 5.42 5.81 -11.41
N VAL A 93 4.78 5.02 -10.54
CA VAL A 93 4.15 3.76 -10.96
C VAL A 93 2.84 4.12 -11.67
N PHE A 94 2.65 3.58 -12.87
CA PHE A 94 1.39 3.68 -13.61
C PHE A 94 0.63 2.36 -13.54
N ASP A 95 1.24 1.29 -14.05
CA ASP A 95 0.68 -0.06 -14.04
C ASP A 95 1.74 -1.06 -13.56
N LEU A 96 1.27 -2.15 -12.95
CA LEU A 96 2.11 -3.30 -12.62
C LEU A 96 1.80 -4.46 -13.56
N HIS A 97 2.83 -5.03 -14.16
CA HIS A 97 2.70 -6.11 -15.15
C HIS A 97 2.47 -7.48 -14.49
N PRO A 98 1.75 -8.39 -15.18
CA PRO A 98 1.53 -9.77 -14.72
C PRO A 98 2.82 -10.50 -14.36
N ASP A 99 2.80 -11.22 -13.23
CA ASP A 99 3.86 -12.10 -12.76
C ASP A 99 5.27 -11.46 -12.67
N MET A 100 5.32 -10.14 -12.58
CA MET A 100 6.55 -9.36 -12.45
C MET A 100 6.59 -8.67 -11.08
N PRO A 101 7.38 -9.17 -10.12
CA PRO A 101 7.54 -8.51 -8.83
C PRO A 101 8.20 -7.14 -8.98
N GLU A 102 7.60 -6.12 -8.37
CA GLU A 102 8.11 -4.75 -8.34
C GLU A 102 8.17 -4.25 -6.89
N ASP A 103 9.30 -3.67 -6.52
CA ASP A 103 9.47 -2.96 -5.25
C ASP A 103 9.05 -1.50 -5.47
N VAL A 104 8.05 -1.04 -4.70
CA VAL A 104 7.46 0.29 -4.79
C VAL A 104 7.47 1.00 -3.44
N VAL A 105 7.39 2.32 -3.49
CA VAL A 105 7.28 3.19 -2.32
C VAL A 105 5.96 3.94 -2.44
N ALA A 106 5.05 3.68 -1.50
CA ALA A 106 3.87 4.52 -1.31
C ALA A 106 4.26 5.68 -0.40
N ALA A 107 4.14 6.91 -0.87
CA ALA A 107 4.54 8.12 -0.14
C ALA A 107 3.36 9.07 0.04
N TRP A 108 3.01 9.33 1.30
CA TRP A 108 2.01 10.30 1.71
C TRP A 108 2.70 11.61 2.10
N LYS A 109 2.16 12.73 1.60
CA LYS A 109 2.51 14.04 2.13
C LYS A 109 2.01 14.13 3.58
N TRP A 110 2.94 14.34 4.49
CA TRP A 110 2.64 14.45 5.91
C TRP A 110 2.44 15.92 6.31
N PRO A 111 1.33 16.27 6.98
CA PRO A 111 1.08 17.65 7.39
C PRO A 111 2.18 18.19 8.32
N GLU A 112 2.58 19.44 8.10
CA GLU A 112 3.53 20.12 8.98
C GLU A 112 2.96 20.26 10.40
N GLY A 113 3.81 20.08 11.41
CA GLY A 113 3.41 20.14 12.82
C GLY A 113 2.64 18.92 13.34
N ARG A 114 2.23 17.98 12.47
CA ARG A 114 1.59 16.73 12.90
C ARG A 114 2.66 15.74 13.40
N ALA A 115 2.49 15.25 14.63
CA ALA A 115 3.39 14.25 15.21
C ALA A 115 3.47 13.00 14.31
N VAL A 116 4.70 12.56 14.03
CA VAL A 116 4.96 11.36 13.24
C VAL A 116 4.70 10.12 14.11
N PRO A 117 3.91 9.14 13.65
CA PRO A 117 3.67 7.92 14.41
C PRO A 117 4.96 7.10 14.56
N GLN A 118 5.18 6.50 15.73
CA GLN A 118 6.32 5.59 15.96
C GLN A 118 6.11 4.23 15.28
N THR A 119 4.86 3.82 15.18
CA THR A 119 4.44 2.56 14.53
C THR A 119 3.30 2.89 13.57
N LEU A 120 3.40 2.33 12.37
CA LEU A 120 2.41 2.50 11.31
C LEU A 120 1.77 1.15 11.03
N ARG A 121 0.45 1.07 11.20
CA ARG A 121 -0.34 -0.09 10.83
C ARG A 121 -0.80 0.05 9.38
N VAL A 122 -0.45 -0.93 8.56
CA VAL A 122 -0.85 -1.00 7.15
C VAL A 122 -1.80 -2.19 7.00
N THR A 123 -2.96 -1.96 6.40
CA THR A 123 -3.93 -3.02 6.12
C THR A 123 -3.92 -3.34 4.63
N PHE A 124 -3.94 -4.63 4.30
CA PHE A 124 -4.03 -5.11 2.93
C PHE A 124 -5.46 -5.52 2.59
N ALA A 125 -6.06 -4.83 1.63
CA ALA A 125 -7.40 -5.14 1.14
C ALA A 125 -7.39 -6.45 0.34
N GLY A 126 -8.33 -7.35 0.66
CA GLY A 126 -8.55 -8.57 -0.13
C GLY A 126 -9.35 -8.27 -1.39
N GLN A 127 -9.11 -9.06 -2.44
CA GLN A 127 -9.85 -9.04 -3.69
C GLN A 127 -10.25 -10.45 -4.08
N LEU A 128 -11.49 -10.61 -4.57
CA LEU A 128 -12.02 -11.88 -5.04
C LEU A 128 -12.27 -11.82 -6.55
N TYR A 129 -11.71 -12.77 -7.29
CA TYR A 129 -12.06 -12.95 -8.70
C TYR A 129 -13.38 -13.68 -8.84
N LYS A 130 -14.32 -13.09 -9.59
CA LYS A 130 -15.53 -13.77 -10.04
C LYS A 130 -15.45 -13.92 -11.55
N ARG A 131 -15.59 -15.16 -12.04
CA ARG A 131 -15.66 -15.44 -13.49
C ARG A 131 -16.93 -14.88 -14.11
N ARG A 132 -18.00 -14.78 -13.33
CA ARG A 132 -19.30 -14.26 -13.72
C ARG A 132 -19.88 -13.47 -12.55
N ASP A 133 -20.01 -12.17 -12.70
CA ASP A 133 -20.67 -11.33 -11.69
C ASP A 133 -22.20 -11.42 -11.80
N ASN A 134 -22.91 -11.00 -10.75
CA ASN A 134 -24.37 -11.15 -10.65
C ASN A 134 -25.14 -10.09 -11.47
N LEU A 135 -24.52 -8.97 -11.81
CA LEU A 135 -25.16 -7.83 -12.45
C LEU A 135 -25.00 -7.88 -13.98
N TYR A 136 -23.78 -8.07 -14.46
CA TYR A 136 -23.44 -8.04 -15.90
C TYR A 136 -23.03 -9.41 -16.44
N GLY A 137 -22.80 -10.40 -15.56
CA GLY A 137 -22.32 -11.71 -15.99
C GLY A 137 -20.90 -11.68 -16.57
N ALA A 138 -20.14 -10.63 -16.31
CA ALA A 138 -18.78 -10.45 -16.79
C ALA A 138 -17.75 -10.92 -15.74
N PRO A 139 -16.53 -11.29 -16.15
CA PRO A 139 -15.46 -11.55 -15.22
C PRO A 139 -14.96 -10.25 -14.58
N GLY A 140 -14.62 -10.29 -13.29
CA GLY A 140 -14.14 -9.11 -12.57
C GLY A 140 -13.51 -9.41 -11.21
N TRP A 141 -12.76 -8.43 -10.71
CA TRP A 141 -12.21 -8.42 -9.36
C TRP A 141 -13.08 -7.55 -8.46
N PHE A 142 -13.44 -8.08 -7.29
CA PHE A 142 -14.34 -7.42 -6.34
C PHE A 142 -13.68 -7.28 -4.97
N PRO A 143 -14.00 -6.23 -4.19
CA PRO A 143 -13.54 -6.13 -2.80
C PRO A 143 -13.95 -7.35 -1.99
N ALA A 144 -13.05 -7.79 -1.12
CA ALA A 144 -13.28 -8.82 -0.11
C ALA A 144 -12.84 -8.30 1.26
N ASP A 145 -13.02 -9.12 2.31
CA ASP A 145 -12.51 -8.79 3.64
C ASP A 145 -10.98 -8.57 3.60
N PRO A 146 -10.43 -7.70 4.47
CA PRO A 146 -8.99 -7.47 4.52
C PRO A 146 -8.21 -8.78 4.70
N ALA A 147 -7.16 -8.96 3.90
CA ALA A 147 -6.38 -10.20 3.87
C ALA A 147 -5.42 -10.30 5.07
N ALA A 148 -4.79 -9.18 5.42
CA ALA A 148 -3.90 -9.09 6.57
C ALA A 148 -3.65 -7.62 6.97
N ALA A 149 -3.03 -7.42 8.14
CA ALA A 149 -2.40 -6.17 8.51
C ALA A 149 -0.94 -6.41 8.96
N VAL A 150 -0.13 -5.36 8.90
CA VAL A 150 1.27 -5.36 9.32
C VAL A 150 1.56 -4.09 10.11
N ASP A 151 2.25 -4.25 11.23
CA ASP A 151 2.72 -3.14 12.06
C ASP A 151 4.20 -2.87 11.77
N LEU A 152 4.49 -1.67 11.29
CA LEU A 152 5.82 -1.28 10.85
C LEU A 152 6.40 -0.20 11.76
N PRO A 153 7.60 -0.36 12.33
CA PRO A 153 8.28 0.73 13.01
C PRO A 153 8.65 1.81 11.99
N VAL A 154 8.32 3.07 12.29
CA VAL A 154 8.63 4.20 11.41
C VAL A 154 10.05 4.68 11.71
N LYS A 155 10.93 4.54 10.72
CA LYS A 155 12.31 5.02 10.82
C LYS A 155 12.44 6.39 10.17
N THR A 156 12.89 7.39 10.92
CA THR A 156 13.27 8.68 10.35
C THR A 156 14.54 8.49 9.51
N VAL A 157 14.48 8.84 8.24
CA VAL A 157 15.63 8.89 7.33
C VAL A 157 16.00 10.34 7.10
N ALA A 158 17.30 10.63 7.14
CA ALA A 158 17.79 11.96 6.82
C ALA A 158 17.44 12.32 5.38
N ALA A 159 17.11 13.59 5.13
CA ALA A 159 17.15 14.11 3.77
C ALA A 159 18.62 14.07 3.31
N GLN A 160 18.87 13.38 2.19
CA GLN A 160 20.20 13.30 1.58
C GLN A 160 20.42 14.47 0.63
#